data_AF-A0A2H4VKT5-F1
#
_entry.id   AF-A0A2H4VKT5-F1
#
_cell.length_a   1.000
_cell.length_b   1.000
_cell.length_c   1.000
_cell.angle_alpha   90.00
_cell.angle_beta   90.00
_cell.angle_gamma   90.00
#
_symmetry.space_group_name_H-M   'P 1'
#
loop_
_entity.id
_entity.type
_entity.pdbx_description
1 polymer ?
#
loop_
_entity_poly.entity_id
_entity_poly.type
_entity_poly.pdbx_seq_one_letter_code
_entity_poly.pdbx_strand_id
1 'polypeptide(L)'
;MASEEVKELEKTVDELNQQRVDLENEINNLNLLKIEKLKSINDELEIKIEWMDKERIKATKERDNLLRKVRHSNEKSWKNALKMIGILGFLDLVVVPAIIIVLSIPLQWIFVSLGLVTFLGMMLIVNYMSGTSPFNTGEIRKAITVSLITVYLAFAPLMAFGLVVFPMGSSAQTIVTNFTWLIGAVIVLYFGTRPVEEYIKNRKVG
;
A
#
# COMPACT_ATOMS: atom_id res chain seq x y z
N MET A 1 27.46 91.07 -20.18
CA MET A 1 27.60 90.06 -21.25
C MET A 1 28.68 89.04 -20.89
N ALA A 2 29.99 89.29 -21.07
CA ALA A 2 31.01 88.25 -20.81
C ALA A 2 31.15 87.74 -19.34
N SER A 3 30.81 88.54 -18.32
CA SER A 3 30.93 88.09 -16.91
C SER A 3 29.68 87.39 -16.35
N GLU A 4 28.54 87.49 -17.03
CA GLU A 4 27.31 86.78 -16.63
C GLU A 4 27.33 85.36 -17.17
N GLU A 5 27.79 85.16 -18.41
CA GLU A 5 27.97 83.84 -19.02
C GLU A 5 28.95 82.97 -18.23
N VAL A 6 30.03 83.56 -17.69
CA VAL A 6 31.01 82.82 -16.87
C VAL A 6 30.39 82.36 -15.55
N LYS A 7 29.54 83.18 -14.91
CA LYS A 7 28.85 82.82 -13.66
C LYS A 7 27.78 81.75 -13.86
N GLU A 8 27.03 81.80 -14.97
CA GLU A 8 26.09 80.72 -15.32
C GLU A 8 26.83 79.42 -15.60
N LEU A 9 27.96 79.49 -16.31
CA LEU A 9 28.76 78.31 -16.61
C LEU A 9 29.32 77.67 -15.33
N GLU A 10 29.83 78.49 -14.40
CA GLU A 10 30.35 78.03 -13.10
C GLU A 10 29.26 77.33 -12.27
N LYS A 11 28.07 77.91 -12.23
CA LYS A 11 26.91 77.34 -11.53
C LYS A 11 26.45 76.02 -12.15
N THR A 12 26.47 75.93 -13.48
CA THR A 12 26.10 74.71 -14.23
C THR A 12 27.12 73.60 -13.99
N VAL A 13 28.42 73.95 -13.93
CA VAL A 13 29.51 73.01 -13.62
C VAL A 13 29.41 72.49 -12.19
N ASP A 14 29.08 73.35 -11.23
CA ASP A 14 28.86 72.96 -9.84
C ASP A 14 27.63 72.05 -9.68
N GLU A 15 26.52 72.34 -10.35
CA GLU A 15 25.32 71.48 -10.38
C GLU A 15 25.63 70.11 -11.00
N LEU A 16 26.38 70.07 -12.11
CA LEU A 16 26.84 68.82 -12.73
C LEU A 16 27.76 68.01 -11.82
N ASN A 17 28.65 68.68 -11.09
CA ASN A 17 29.52 68.01 -10.11
C ASN A 17 28.72 67.45 -8.94
N GLN A 18 27.73 68.17 -8.42
CA GLN A 18 26.82 67.64 -7.39
C GLN A 18 26.04 66.43 -7.90
N GLN A 19 25.44 66.51 -9.09
CA GLN A 19 24.71 65.39 -9.68
C GLN A 19 25.60 64.17 -9.88
N ARG A 20 26.87 64.37 -10.30
CA ARG A 20 27.83 63.27 -10.43
C ARG A 20 28.09 62.59 -9.07
N VAL A 21 28.32 63.37 -8.02
CA VAL A 21 28.57 62.84 -6.67
C VAL A 21 27.34 62.11 -6.13
N ASP A 22 26.14 62.64 -6.35
CA ASP A 22 24.89 62.00 -5.93
C ASP A 22 24.66 60.67 -6.65
N LEU A 23 24.88 60.63 -7.97
CA LEU A 23 24.79 59.40 -8.77
C LEU A 23 25.84 58.37 -8.36
N GLU A 24 27.06 58.81 -8.03
CA GLU A 24 28.13 57.91 -7.59
C GLU A 24 27.81 57.28 -6.22
N ASN A 25 27.20 58.05 -5.32
CA ASN A 25 26.68 57.55 -4.05
C ASN A 25 25.50 56.58 -4.24
N GLU A 26 24.57 56.89 -5.15
CA GLU A 26 23.42 56.03 -5.44
C GLU A 26 23.86 54.69 -6.05
N ILE A 27 24.81 54.72 -6.99
CA ILE A 27 25.41 53.51 -7.59
C ILE A 27 26.10 52.66 -6.52
N ASN A 28 26.86 53.26 -5.62
CA ASN A 28 27.51 52.54 -4.53
C ASN A 28 26.49 51.90 -3.58
N ASN A 29 25.43 52.61 -3.23
CA ASN A 29 24.37 52.08 -2.37
C ASN A 29 23.62 50.92 -3.04
N LEU A 30 23.30 51.04 -4.33
CA LEU A 30 22.70 49.98 -5.14
C LEU A 30 23.60 48.73 -5.21
N ASN A 31 24.91 48.92 -5.37
CA ASN A 31 25.87 47.82 -5.39
C ASN A 31 25.93 47.10 -4.04
N LEU A 32 25.94 47.83 -2.93
CA LEU A 32 25.91 47.26 -1.58
C LEU A 32 24.63 46.44 -1.35
N LEU A 33 23.46 47.00 -1.69
CA LEU A 33 22.18 46.30 -1.58
C LEU A 33 22.12 45.04 -2.45
N LYS A 34 22.71 45.09 -3.65
CA LYS A 34 22.78 43.93 -4.55
C LYS A 34 23.67 42.83 -3.96
N ILE A 35 24.83 43.18 -3.39
CA ILE A 35 25.73 42.24 -2.73
C ILE A 35 25.03 41.59 -1.53
N GLU A 36 24.33 42.38 -0.72
CA GLU A 36 23.61 41.88 0.45
C GLU A 36 22.50 40.90 0.06
N LYS A 37 21.69 41.24 -0.95
CA LYS A 37 20.65 40.33 -1.48
C LYS A 37 21.23 39.05 -2.07
N LEU A 38 22.35 39.15 -2.80
CA LEU A 38 23.00 37.97 -3.37
C LEU A 38 23.52 37.05 -2.25
N LYS A 39 24.07 37.63 -1.18
CA LYS A 39 24.53 36.89 -0.01
C LYS A 39 23.37 36.19 0.70
N SER A 40 22.27 36.89 0.96
CA SER A 40 21.11 36.29 1.62
C SER A 40 20.48 35.16 0.80
N ILE A 41 20.41 35.30 -0.52
CA ILE A 41 19.90 34.25 -1.42
C ILE A 41 20.85 33.05 -1.43
N ASN A 42 22.16 33.28 -1.42
CA ASN A 42 23.14 32.20 -1.40
C ASN A 42 23.07 31.40 -0.09
N ASP A 43 22.97 32.07 1.05
CA ASP A 43 22.81 31.43 2.36
C ASP A 43 21.50 30.62 2.44
N GLU A 44 20.40 31.15 1.89
CA GLU A 44 19.11 30.43 1.83
C GLU A 44 19.19 29.18 0.93
N LEU A 45 19.88 29.27 -0.21
CA LEU A 45 20.11 28.14 -1.10
C LEU A 45 20.98 27.06 -0.45
N GLU A 46 22.01 27.44 0.30
CA GLU A 46 22.90 26.51 1.00
C GLU A 46 22.12 25.70 2.06
N ILE A 47 21.29 26.37 2.86
CA ILE A 47 20.39 25.72 3.83
C ILE A 47 19.42 24.75 3.12
N LYS A 48 18.86 25.17 1.98
CA LYS A 48 17.90 24.35 1.22
C LYS A 48 18.56 23.10 0.62
N ILE A 49 19.80 23.21 0.15
CA ILE A 49 20.59 22.07 -0.34
C ILE A 49 20.85 21.09 0.80
N GLU A 50 21.30 21.56 1.97
CA GLU A 50 21.57 20.71 3.13
C GLU A 50 20.30 19.97 3.59
N TRP A 51 19.17 20.67 3.61
CA TRP A 51 17.88 20.08 3.96
C TRP A 51 17.46 18.99 2.95
N MET A 52 17.57 19.27 1.64
CA MET A 52 17.26 18.29 0.60
C MET A 52 18.17 17.06 0.65
N ASP A 53 19.47 17.22 0.94
CA ASP A 53 20.39 16.10 1.08
C ASP A 53 20.03 15.23 2.29
N LYS A 54 19.67 15.85 3.41
CA LYS A 54 19.20 15.13 4.60
C LYS A 54 17.92 14.33 4.31
N GLU A 55 16.98 14.90 3.56
CA GLU A 55 15.78 14.18 3.12
C GLU A 55 16.10 13.04 2.17
N ARG A 56 16.98 13.24 1.17
CA ARG A 56 17.41 12.18 0.24
C ARG A 56 18.06 11.02 0.99
N ILE A 57 18.91 11.31 1.98
CA ILE A 57 19.57 10.28 2.81
C ILE A 57 18.53 9.54 3.66
N LYS A 58 17.53 10.23 4.21
CA LYS A 58 16.46 9.59 4.97
C LYS A 58 15.59 8.68 4.09
N ALA A 59 15.18 9.18 2.92
CA ALA A 59 14.36 8.43 1.96
C ALA A 59 15.09 7.18 1.42
N THR A 60 16.39 7.30 1.13
CA THR A 60 17.21 6.14 0.70
C THR A 60 17.37 5.11 1.82
N LYS A 61 17.61 5.52 3.06
CA LYS A 61 17.66 4.60 4.22
C LYS A 61 16.32 3.89 4.47
N GLU A 62 15.20 4.60 4.35
CA GLU A 62 13.87 4.01 4.48
C GLU A 62 13.61 2.99 3.35
N ARG A 63 13.94 3.35 2.10
CA ARG A 63 13.85 2.44 0.96
C ARG A 63 14.66 1.16 1.18
N ASP A 64 15.92 1.28 1.61
CA ASP A 64 16.79 0.12 1.84
C ASP A 64 16.32 -0.76 2.99
N ASN A 65 15.79 -0.16 4.06
CA ASN A 65 15.18 -0.91 5.16
C ASN A 65 13.93 -1.65 4.71
N LEU A 66 13.08 -1.03 3.87
CA LEU A 66 11.92 -1.69 3.28
C LEU A 66 12.35 -2.82 2.34
N LEU A 67 13.35 -2.60 1.48
CA LEU A 67 13.87 -3.62 0.56
C LEU A 67 14.47 -4.81 1.32
N ARG A 68 15.20 -4.58 2.43
CA ARG A 68 15.67 -5.66 3.29
C ARG A 68 14.52 -6.44 3.93
N LYS A 69 13.49 -5.76 4.44
CA LYS A 69 12.29 -6.43 4.98
C LYS A 69 11.57 -7.27 3.91
N VAL A 70 11.41 -6.73 2.70
CA VAL A 70 10.75 -7.43 1.59
C VAL A 70 11.55 -8.64 1.11
N ARG A 71 12.87 -8.50 0.92
CA ARG A 71 13.73 -9.58 0.42
C ARG A 71 13.88 -10.75 1.41
N HIS A 72 14.02 -10.45 2.70
CA HIS A 72 14.14 -11.52 3.72
C HIS A 72 12.79 -12.19 4.05
N SER A 73 11.68 -11.46 3.86
CA SER A 73 10.34 -12.01 4.05
C SER A 73 9.90 -12.88 2.88
N ASN A 74 10.07 -12.46 1.62
CA ASN A 74 9.35 -13.08 0.49
C ASN A 74 9.88 -14.45 0.04
N GLU A 75 11.19 -14.71 -0.06
CA GLU A 75 11.62 -15.96 -0.74
C GLU A 75 11.55 -17.20 0.18
N LYS A 76 11.88 -17.03 1.47
CA LYS A 76 11.87 -18.13 2.46
C LYS A 76 10.46 -18.42 2.98
N SER A 77 9.59 -17.40 3.09
CA SER A 77 8.20 -17.60 3.52
C SER A 77 7.37 -18.31 2.46
N TRP A 78 7.57 -18.03 1.17
CA TRP A 78 6.75 -18.62 0.09
C TRP A 78 6.99 -20.12 -0.08
N LYS A 79 8.25 -20.57 -0.03
CA LYS A 79 8.59 -22.00 -0.08
C LYS A 79 8.01 -22.76 1.11
N ASN A 80 8.01 -22.15 2.30
CA ASN A 80 7.43 -22.75 3.51
C ASN A 80 5.89 -22.70 3.51
N ALA A 81 5.30 -21.63 2.99
CA ALA A 81 3.85 -21.52 2.82
C ALA A 81 3.32 -22.57 1.83
N LEU A 82 4.03 -22.81 0.72
CA LEU A 82 3.69 -23.91 -0.20
C LEU A 82 3.78 -25.28 0.46
N LYS A 83 4.78 -25.51 1.32
CA LYS A 83 4.84 -26.74 2.13
C LYS A 83 3.65 -26.83 3.10
N MET A 84 3.27 -25.74 3.75
CA MET A 84 2.10 -25.71 4.64
C MET A 84 0.79 -25.96 3.88
N ILE A 85 0.62 -25.40 2.68
CA ILE A 85 -0.53 -25.67 1.81
C ILE A 85 -0.55 -27.16 1.42
N GLY A 86 0.60 -27.74 1.08
CA GLY A 86 0.71 -29.17 0.79
C GLY A 86 0.34 -30.05 1.98
N ILE A 87 0.80 -29.69 3.19
CA ILE A 87 0.43 -30.38 4.43
C ILE A 87 -1.07 -30.24 4.71
N LEU A 88 -1.64 -29.05 4.51
CA LEU A 88 -3.07 -28.81 4.70
C LEU A 88 -3.91 -29.67 3.73
N GLY A 89 -3.54 -29.69 2.46
CA GLY A 89 -4.21 -30.52 1.46
C GLY A 89 -4.12 -32.02 1.78
N PHE A 90 -2.98 -32.49 2.30
CA PHE A 90 -2.86 -33.86 2.79
C PHE A 90 -3.75 -34.14 4.01
N LEU A 91 -3.85 -33.18 4.94
CA LEU A 91 -4.74 -33.28 6.10
C LEU A 91 -6.20 -33.42 5.65
N ASP A 92 -6.63 -32.59 4.71
CA ASP A 92 -8.00 -32.57 4.20
C ASP A 92 -8.35 -33.82 3.38
N LEU A 93 -7.44 -34.32 2.55
CA LEU A 93 -7.74 -35.46 1.66
C LEU A 93 -7.58 -36.82 2.35
N VAL A 94 -6.68 -36.93 3.33
CA VAL A 94 -6.33 -38.22 3.94
C VAL A 94 -6.78 -38.30 5.40
N VAL A 95 -6.42 -37.31 6.21
CA VAL A 95 -6.60 -37.37 7.67
C VAL A 95 -8.07 -37.17 8.05
N VAL A 96 -8.74 -36.15 7.49
CA VAL A 96 -10.15 -35.87 7.80
C VAL A 96 -11.07 -37.04 7.41
N PRO A 97 -10.99 -37.62 6.20
CA PRO A 97 -11.80 -38.77 5.84
C PRO A 97 -11.48 -40.01 6.69
N ALA A 98 -10.20 -40.25 7.00
CA ALA A 98 -9.79 -41.37 7.84
C ALA A 98 -10.39 -41.28 9.26
N ILE A 99 -10.36 -40.09 9.87
CA ILE A 99 -10.96 -39.84 11.20
C ILE A 99 -12.46 -40.13 11.19
N ILE A 100 -13.17 -39.68 10.15
CA ILE A 100 -14.62 -39.88 10.01
C ILE A 100 -14.95 -41.38 9.89
N ILE A 101 -14.18 -42.12 9.10
CA ILE A 101 -14.36 -43.57 8.93
C ILE A 101 -14.09 -44.30 10.26
N VAL A 102 -12.98 -43.98 10.94
CA VAL A 102 -12.60 -44.62 12.21
C VAL A 102 -13.61 -44.33 13.32
N LEU A 103 -14.11 -43.10 13.43
CA LEU A 103 -15.10 -42.69 14.44
C LEU A 103 -16.54 -43.03 14.05
N SER A 104 -16.77 -43.63 12.87
CA SER A 104 -18.10 -43.92 12.33
C SER A 104 -19.03 -42.70 12.32
N ILE A 105 -18.47 -41.51 12.07
CA ILE A 105 -19.22 -40.26 12.00
C ILE A 105 -20.01 -40.28 10.67
N PRO A 106 -21.27 -39.80 10.66
CA PRO A 106 -22.02 -39.69 9.41
C PRO A 106 -21.26 -38.90 8.36
N LEU A 107 -21.18 -39.43 7.13
CA LEU A 107 -20.43 -38.83 6.00
C LEU A 107 -20.81 -37.36 5.73
N GLN A 108 -22.01 -36.96 6.14
CA GLN A 108 -22.55 -35.60 6.08
C GLN A 108 -21.66 -34.55 6.78
N TRP A 109 -20.92 -34.95 7.83
CA TRP A 109 -20.04 -34.06 8.59
C TRP A 109 -18.67 -33.82 7.93
N ILE A 110 -18.37 -34.52 6.84
CA ILE A 110 -17.12 -34.31 6.08
C ILE A 110 -17.03 -32.88 5.56
N PHE A 111 -18.16 -32.32 5.16
CA PHE A 111 -18.24 -30.96 4.64
C PHE A 111 -17.90 -29.92 5.71
N VAL A 112 -18.46 -30.09 6.91
CA VAL A 112 -18.26 -29.17 8.04
C VAL A 112 -16.83 -29.26 8.57
N SER A 113 -16.31 -30.48 8.71
CA SER A 113 -14.94 -30.71 9.21
C SER A 113 -13.90 -30.18 8.23
N LEU A 114 -14.04 -30.43 6.93
CA LEU A 114 -13.18 -29.85 5.91
C LEU A 114 -13.23 -28.31 5.94
N GLY A 115 -14.43 -27.73 6.00
CA GLY A 115 -14.59 -26.28 6.12
C GLY A 115 -13.83 -25.68 7.31
N LEU A 116 -13.94 -26.30 8.48
CA LEU A 116 -13.27 -25.85 9.71
C LEU A 116 -11.75 -25.99 9.63
N VAL A 117 -11.26 -27.13 9.16
CA VAL A 117 -9.83 -27.43 9.05
C VAL A 117 -9.18 -26.52 8.02
N THR A 118 -9.78 -26.38 6.83
CA THR A 118 -9.27 -25.51 5.77
C THR A 118 -9.23 -24.05 6.24
N PHE A 119 -10.24 -23.61 6.99
CA PHE A 119 -10.30 -22.27 7.56
C PHE A 119 -9.15 -21.99 8.54
N LEU A 120 -8.99 -22.86 9.55
CA LEU A 120 -7.92 -22.69 10.56
C LEU A 120 -6.54 -22.83 9.92
N GLY A 121 -6.38 -23.76 8.99
CA GLY A 121 -5.15 -23.94 8.23
C GLY A 121 -4.78 -22.70 7.41
N MET A 122 -5.75 -22.15 6.66
CA MET A 122 -5.52 -20.94 5.87
C MET A 122 -5.24 -19.73 6.76
N MET A 123 -5.89 -19.63 7.92
CA MET A 123 -5.62 -18.58 8.91
C MET A 123 -4.16 -18.61 9.39
N LEU A 124 -3.63 -19.81 9.66
CA LEU A 124 -2.22 -19.99 10.04
C LEU A 124 -1.26 -19.66 8.89
N ILE A 125 -1.59 -20.07 7.67
CA ILE A 125 -0.76 -19.80 6.47
C ILE A 125 -0.70 -18.31 6.18
N VAL A 126 -1.84 -17.60 6.23
CA VAL A 126 -1.89 -16.16 5.98
C VAL A 126 -1.14 -15.38 7.06
N ASN A 127 -1.24 -15.79 8.33
CA ASN A 127 -0.44 -15.20 9.41
C ASN A 127 1.06 -15.39 9.15
N TYR A 128 1.46 -16.63 8.85
CA TYR A 128 2.84 -16.98 8.57
C TYR A 128 3.43 -16.18 7.39
N MET A 129 2.66 -16.01 6.31
CA MET A 129 3.09 -15.26 5.13
C MET A 129 3.16 -13.75 5.37
N SER A 130 2.27 -13.21 6.21
CA SER A 130 2.22 -11.76 6.43
C SER A 130 3.34 -11.30 7.37
N GLY A 131 3.84 -12.18 8.24
CA GLY A 131 4.98 -11.88 9.12
C GLY A 131 4.71 -10.74 10.11
N THR A 132 3.46 -10.30 10.20
CA THR A 132 2.94 -9.19 10.98
C THR A 132 2.00 -9.74 12.03
N SER A 133 2.51 -9.93 13.25
CA SER A 133 1.66 -10.13 14.42
C SER A 133 1.45 -8.77 15.10
N PRO A 134 0.21 -8.37 15.47
CA PRO A 134 -1.05 -9.11 15.39
C PRO A 134 -1.76 -9.00 14.02
N PHE A 135 -2.74 -9.89 13.79
CA PHE A 135 -3.52 -9.97 12.56
C PHE A 135 -4.08 -8.61 12.11
N ASN A 136 -3.78 -8.22 10.88
CA ASN A 136 -4.46 -7.09 10.26
C ASN A 136 -5.86 -7.49 9.79
N THR A 137 -6.87 -6.62 9.92
CA THR A 137 -8.25 -6.85 9.46
C THR A 137 -8.31 -7.29 7.99
N GLY A 138 -7.38 -6.80 7.16
CA GLY A 138 -7.25 -7.20 5.75
C GLY A 138 -6.74 -8.64 5.54
N GLU A 139 -5.87 -9.13 6.42
CA GLU A 139 -5.32 -10.50 6.37
C GLU A 139 -6.38 -11.52 6.77
N ILE A 140 -7.12 -11.23 7.84
CA ILE A 140 -8.26 -12.04 8.28
C ILE A 140 -9.29 -12.15 7.15
N ARG A 141 -9.65 -11.02 6.51
CA ARG A 141 -10.58 -11.02 5.38
C ARG A 141 -10.10 -11.92 4.24
N LYS A 142 -8.81 -11.85 3.87
CA LYS A 142 -8.23 -12.71 2.83
C LYS A 142 -8.26 -14.18 3.22
N ALA A 143 -7.90 -14.54 4.46
CA ALA A 143 -7.93 -15.91 4.93
C ALA A 143 -9.35 -16.50 4.91
N ILE A 144 -10.34 -15.74 5.35
CA ILE A 144 -11.77 -16.12 5.30
C ILE A 144 -12.20 -16.34 3.85
N THR A 145 -11.94 -15.39 2.95
CA THR A 145 -12.37 -15.50 1.55
C THR A 145 -11.70 -16.66 0.83
N VAL A 146 -10.38 -16.85 1.00
CA VAL A 146 -9.65 -17.94 0.34
C VAL A 146 -10.11 -19.29 0.86
N SER A 147 -10.21 -19.49 2.18
CA SER A 147 -10.68 -20.77 2.74
C SER A 147 -12.08 -21.15 2.26
N LEU A 148 -13.02 -20.19 2.28
CA LEU A 148 -14.38 -20.41 1.80
C LEU A 148 -14.43 -20.78 0.32
N ILE A 149 -13.69 -20.05 -0.54
CA ILE A 149 -13.60 -20.32 -1.98
C ILE A 149 -12.94 -21.69 -2.24
N THR A 150 -11.87 -22.02 -1.53
CA THR A 150 -11.15 -23.30 -1.68
C THR A 150 -12.05 -24.48 -1.35
N VAL A 151 -12.77 -24.42 -0.22
CA VAL A 151 -13.71 -25.48 0.18
C VAL A 151 -14.83 -25.61 -0.86
N TYR A 152 -15.37 -24.50 -1.35
CA TYR A 152 -16.38 -24.52 -2.40
C TYR A 152 -15.87 -25.16 -3.71
N LEU A 153 -14.68 -24.77 -4.18
CA LEU A 153 -14.06 -25.33 -5.39
C LEU A 153 -13.64 -26.79 -5.24
N ALA A 154 -13.35 -27.25 -4.02
CA ALA A 154 -13.08 -28.67 -3.76
C ALA A 154 -14.35 -29.52 -3.90
N PHE A 155 -15.49 -29.03 -3.44
CA PHE A 155 -16.75 -29.78 -3.42
C PHE A 155 -17.62 -29.60 -4.67
N ALA A 156 -17.64 -28.42 -5.27
CA ALA A 156 -18.50 -28.12 -6.42
C ALA A 156 -18.31 -29.10 -7.59
N PRO A 157 -17.07 -29.47 -8.00
CA PRO A 157 -16.85 -30.46 -9.05
C PRO A 157 -17.32 -31.86 -8.64
N LEU A 158 -17.05 -32.27 -7.40
CA LEU A 158 -17.45 -33.59 -6.89
C LEU A 158 -18.97 -33.79 -6.91
N MET A 159 -19.72 -32.74 -6.61
CA MET A 159 -21.18 -32.74 -6.69
C MET A 159 -21.68 -32.63 -8.13
N ALA A 160 -21.07 -31.77 -8.95
CA ALA A 160 -21.47 -31.59 -10.35
C ALA A 160 -21.29 -32.88 -11.19
N PHE A 161 -20.25 -33.67 -10.93
CA PHE A 161 -20.02 -34.96 -11.56
C PHE A 161 -20.76 -36.13 -10.90
N GLY A 162 -21.55 -35.87 -9.85
CA GLY A 162 -22.33 -36.92 -9.17
C GLY A 162 -21.50 -37.95 -8.40
N LEU A 163 -20.22 -37.66 -8.13
CA LEU A 163 -19.35 -38.54 -7.34
C LEU A 163 -19.75 -38.56 -5.86
N VAL A 164 -20.39 -37.49 -5.39
CA VAL A 164 -20.95 -37.38 -4.04
C VAL A 164 -22.43 -37.03 -4.17
N VAL A 165 -23.30 -38.00 -3.86
CA VAL A 165 -24.76 -37.81 -3.87
C VAL A 165 -25.26 -37.80 -2.43
N PHE A 166 -25.77 -36.66 -1.99
CA PHE A 166 -26.50 -36.57 -0.73
C PHE A 166 -27.94 -37.03 -0.96
N PRO A 167 -28.49 -37.94 -0.13
CA PRO A 167 -29.89 -38.34 -0.24
C PRO A 167 -30.80 -37.11 -0.17
N MET A 168 -31.80 -37.02 -1.05
CA MET A 168 -32.77 -35.93 -1.02
C MET A 168 -33.50 -35.91 0.32
N GLY A 169 -33.51 -34.74 0.98
CA GLY A 169 -34.07 -34.56 2.32
C GLY A 169 -33.07 -34.74 3.47
N SER A 170 -31.79 -35.00 3.18
CA SER A 170 -30.73 -34.98 4.20
C SER A 170 -30.31 -33.56 4.59
N SER A 171 -29.95 -33.37 5.86
CA SER A 171 -29.43 -32.10 6.40
C SER A 171 -28.21 -31.57 5.62
N ALA A 172 -27.41 -32.46 5.03
CA ALA A 172 -26.23 -32.12 4.23
C ALA A 172 -26.56 -31.33 2.96
N GLN A 173 -27.65 -31.67 2.26
CA GLN A 173 -28.06 -30.97 1.04
C GLN A 173 -28.42 -29.50 1.34
N THR A 174 -29.12 -29.27 2.46
CA THR A 174 -29.47 -27.93 2.93
C THR A 174 -28.22 -27.12 3.30
N ILE A 175 -27.26 -27.74 3.99
CA ILE A 175 -25.99 -27.11 4.35
C ILE A 175 -25.22 -26.66 3.09
N VAL A 176 -25.09 -27.53 2.10
CA VAL A 176 -24.40 -27.23 0.84
C VAL A 176 -25.09 -26.09 0.06
N THR A 177 -26.42 -26.10 0.02
CA THR A 177 -27.20 -25.08 -0.70
C THR A 177 -27.03 -23.71 -0.05
N ASN A 178 -27.16 -23.63 1.28
CA ASN A 178 -26.92 -22.42 2.04
C ASN A 178 -25.48 -21.92 1.91
N PHE A 179 -24.52 -22.85 1.91
CA PHE A 179 -23.12 -22.52 1.70
C PHE A 179 -22.87 -21.94 0.30
N THR A 180 -23.48 -22.50 -0.74
CA THR A 180 -23.37 -21.98 -2.11
C THR A 180 -23.88 -20.54 -2.21
N TRP A 181 -25.02 -20.25 -1.58
CA TRP A 181 -25.54 -18.88 -1.48
C TRP A 181 -24.60 -17.94 -0.72
N LEU A 182 -24.04 -18.41 0.41
CA LEU A 182 -23.08 -17.65 1.20
C LEU A 182 -21.83 -17.32 0.37
N ILE A 183 -21.30 -18.29 -0.39
CA ILE A 183 -20.15 -18.07 -1.29
C ILE A 183 -20.49 -17.05 -2.37
N GLY A 184 -21.68 -17.16 -2.98
CA GLY A 184 -22.16 -16.16 -3.94
C GLY A 184 -22.15 -14.75 -3.35
N ALA A 185 -22.67 -14.59 -2.13
CA ALA A 185 -22.64 -13.30 -1.42
C ALA A 185 -21.22 -12.83 -1.12
N VAL A 186 -20.33 -13.71 -0.65
CA VAL A 186 -18.92 -13.36 -0.36
C VAL A 186 -18.19 -12.93 -1.62
N ILE A 187 -18.36 -13.61 -2.75
CA ILE A 187 -17.75 -13.24 -4.03
C ILE A 187 -18.26 -11.87 -4.48
N VAL A 188 -19.58 -11.66 -4.47
CA VAL A 188 -20.18 -10.38 -4.87
C VAL A 188 -19.70 -9.23 -3.98
N LEU A 189 -19.64 -9.42 -2.66
CA LEU A 189 -19.14 -8.40 -1.74
C LEU A 189 -17.63 -8.17 -1.89
N TYR A 190 -16.85 -9.23 -2.08
CA TYR A 190 -15.40 -9.13 -2.21
C TYR A 190 -14.96 -8.43 -3.50
N PHE A 191 -15.58 -8.81 -4.62
CA PHE A 191 -15.25 -8.24 -5.93
C PHE A 191 -16.04 -6.96 -6.23
N GLY A 192 -17.25 -6.79 -5.68
CA GLY A 192 -18.09 -5.61 -5.93
C GLY A 192 -17.68 -4.37 -5.14
N THR A 193 -17.01 -4.52 -3.99
CA THR A 193 -16.58 -3.36 -3.19
C THR A 193 -15.41 -2.60 -3.82
N ARG A 194 -14.51 -3.26 -4.54
CA ARG A 194 -13.33 -2.61 -5.13
C ARG A 194 -13.66 -1.58 -6.23
N PRO A 195 -14.51 -1.88 -7.24
CA PRO A 195 -14.91 -0.90 -8.24
C PRO A 195 -15.67 0.28 -7.63
N VAL A 196 -16.47 0.03 -6.58
CA VAL A 196 -17.27 1.06 -5.91
C VAL A 196 -16.39 2.03 -5.14
N GLU A 197 -15.38 1.54 -4.41
CA GLU A 197 -14.40 2.41 -3.73
C GLU A 197 -13.61 3.27 -4.72
N GLU A 198 -13.19 2.69 -5.85
CA GLU A 198 -12.44 3.39 -6.88
C GLU A 198 -13.29 4.43 -7.63
N TYR A 199 -14.56 4.12 -7.91
CA TYR A 199 -15.53 5.05 -8.48
C TYR A 199 -15.82 6.23 -7.54
N ILE A 200 -16.02 5.98 -6.24
CA ILE A 200 -16.24 7.03 -5.23
C ILE A 200 -15.00 7.91 -5.08
N LYS A 201 -13.80 7.33 -5.12
CA LYS A 201 -12.54 8.07 -4.99
C LYS A 201 -12.30 8.99 -6.19
N ASN A 202 -12.56 8.52 -7.41
CA ASN A 202 -12.42 9.33 -8.62
C ASN A 202 -13.42 10.50 -8.67
N ARG A 203 -14.61 10.34 -8.07
CA ARG A 203 -15.62 11.41 -7.99
C ARG A 203 -15.38 12.46 -6.91
N LYS A 204 -14.44 12.24 -5.98
CA LYS A 204 -14.03 13.24 -4.96
C LYS A 204 -12.84 14.09 -5.40
N VAL A 205 -12.19 13.72 -6.50
CA VAL A 205 -10.98 14.38 -7.02
C VAL A 205 -11.27 15.18 -8.31
N GLY A 206 -12.46 15.05 -8.89
CA GLY A 206 -12.99 15.94 -9.93
C GLY A 206 -14.09 16.83 -9.37
#